data_AF-A0A7C1E4N3-F1
#
_entry.id   AF-A0A7C1E4N3-F1
#
_cell.length_a   1.000
_cell.length_b   1.000
_cell.length_c   1.000
_cell.angle_alpha   90.00
_cell.angle_beta   90.00
_cell.angle_gamma   90.00
#
_symmetry.space_group_name_H-M   'P 1'
#
loop_
_entity.id
_entity.type
_entity.pdbx_description
1 polymer ?
#
loop_
_entity_poly.entity_id
_entity_poly.type
_entity_poly.pdbx_seq_one_letter_code
_entity_poly.pdbx_strand_id
1 'polypeptide(L)'
;RITSFNGFLGIGDIPYLASILFTIFVFVVIINGFNLIDGIDGLAAGVGMLTIAAFGAWFLMIRDFNYAAFCYTVVGALAAFFGYNVFGGKNKIFLGDTGSLILGMIVSVFTVRFLESSLSATAVPDGFPSPAIAFAILIVPMIDTLRVFTVRILAGKSPFTPDRSHIHHKLLLLGFTHLQSTIIILAFNLTMIGLAVSLRHFGIVRLLMVIIPVSVFLTSLPGLFFRFRVREVIGHLGSLGNKSWIVPITFNYSLMSHYRGTSYPSAGHSGFGEEHDQGSNVDPDRELLNAFLRSRKERLD
;
A
#
# COMPACT_ATOMS: atom_id res chain seq x y z
N ARG A 1 4.09 23.34 7.10
CA ARG A 1 3.38 23.36 5.81
C ARG A 1 4.41 23.22 4.71
N ILE A 2 4.06 22.66 3.57
CA ILE A 2 4.93 22.54 2.40
C ILE A 2 4.91 23.88 1.66
N THR A 3 6.03 24.59 1.59
CA THR A 3 6.09 25.97 1.10
C THR A 3 6.52 26.08 -0.36
N SER A 4 7.16 25.06 -0.92
CA SER A 4 7.72 25.07 -2.28
C SER A 4 7.61 23.68 -2.93
N PHE A 5 7.49 23.65 -4.26
CA PHE A 5 7.60 22.41 -5.03
C PHE A 5 9.04 22.08 -5.46
N ASN A 6 10.05 22.77 -4.91
CA ASN A 6 11.48 22.52 -5.22
C ASN A 6 11.79 22.60 -6.72
N GLY A 7 11.14 23.52 -7.46
CA GLY A 7 11.33 23.68 -8.90
C GLY A 7 10.66 22.60 -9.75
N PHE A 8 9.76 21.78 -9.18
CA PHE A 8 8.94 20.84 -9.95
C PHE A 8 8.19 21.58 -11.07
N LEU A 9 8.42 21.17 -12.32
CA LEU A 9 7.87 21.84 -13.51
C LEU A 9 8.15 23.36 -13.59
N GLY A 10 9.23 23.83 -12.95
CA GLY A 10 9.58 25.25 -12.85
C GLY A 10 8.83 26.02 -11.77
N ILE A 11 8.03 25.35 -10.94
CA ILE A 11 7.29 25.98 -9.84
C ILE A 11 8.15 25.95 -8.57
N GLY A 12 8.50 27.14 -8.08
CA GLY A 12 9.15 27.34 -6.79
C GLY A 12 8.12 27.42 -5.67
N ASP A 13 7.93 28.63 -5.15
CA ASP A 13 7.11 28.87 -3.97
C ASP A 13 5.60 28.75 -4.23
N ILE A 14 4.91 28.24 -3.23
CA ILE A 14 3.46 28.03 -3.24
C ILE A 14 2.79 29.17 -2.46
N PRO A 15 1.72 29.81 -2.99
CA PRO A 15 0.96 30.80 -2.24
C PRO A 15 0.48 30.28 -0.89
N TYR A 16 0.43 31.14 0.14
CA TYR A 16 0.20 30.73 1.52
C TYR A 16 -1.04 29.82 1.72
N LEU A 17 -2.20 30.21 1.20
CA LEU A 17 -3.42 29.41 1.33
C LEU A 17 -3.30 28.06 0.62
N ALA A 18 -2.77 28.06 -0.60
CA ALA A 18 -2.54 26.82 -1.37
C ALA A 18 -1.55 25.89 -0.66
N SER A 19 -0.52 26.45 -0.01
CA SER A 19 0.49 25.69 0.76
C SER A 19 -0.14 24.96 1.96
N ILE A 20 -1.10 25.58 2.64
CA ILE A 20 -1.84 24.97 3.75
C ILE A 20 -2.72 23.83 3.23
N LEU A 21 -3.55 24.11 2.22
CA LEU A 21 -4.46 23.12 1.64
C LEU A 21 -3.69 21.92 1.08
N PHE A 22 -2.57 22.15 0.41
CA PHE A 22 -1.71 21.09 -0.10
C PHE A 22 -1.09 20.27 1.03
N THR A 23 -0.65 20.92 2.12
CA THR A 23 -0.14 20.20 3.30
C THR A 23 -1.21 19.30 3.92
N ILE A 24 -2.44 19.81 4.08
CA ILE A 24 -3.57 19.04 4.60
C ILE A 24 -3.87 17.85 3.68
N PHE A 25 -3.88 18.08 2.37
CA PHE A 25 -4.07 17.02 1.38
C PHE A 25 -3.00 15.91 1.52
N VAL A 26 -1.72 16.28 1.63
CA VAL A 26 -0.63 15.32 1.83
C VAL A 26 -0.81 14.53 3.13
N PHE A 27 -1.22 15.19 4.23
CA PHE A 27 -1.55 14.51 5.48
C PHE A 27 -2.66 13.48 5.30
N VAL A 28 -3.79 13.87 4.69
CA VAL A 28 -4.92 12.97 4.44
C VAL A 28 -4.48 11.76 3.61
N VAL A 29 -3.70 11.97 2.56
CA VAL A 29 -3.23 10.88 1.68
C VAL A 29 -2.30 9.93 2.43
N ILE A 30 -1.34 10.43 3.20
CA ILE A 30 -0.40 9.58 3.97
C ILE A 30 -1.14 8.84 5.10
N ILE A 31 -2.00 9.52 5.86
CA ILE A 31 -2.76 8.93 6.96
C ILE A 31 -3.62 7.78 6.47
N ASN A 32 -4.40 8.00 5.41
CA ASN A 32 -5.23 6.94 4.82
C ASN A 32 -4.37 5.85 4.17
N GLY A 33 -3.25 6.21 3.53
CA GLY A 33 -2.32 5.24 2.97
C GLY A 33 -1.77 4.26 4.01
N PHE A 34 -1.41 4.75 5.20
CA PHE A 34 -0.95 3.90 6.32
C PHE A 34 -2.07 3.02 6.88
N ASN A 35 -3.29 3.54 6.98
CA ASN A 35 -4.46 2.74 7.38
C ASN A 35 -4.77 1.63 6.36
N LEU A 36 -4.65 1.90 5.05
CA LEU A 36 -4.91 0.91 4.00
C LEU A 36 -3.88 -0.23 3.95
N ILE A 37 -2.62 0.02 4.30
CA ILE A 37 -1.59 -1.02 4.31
C ILE A 37 -1.58 -1.83 5.62
N ASP A 38 -2.36 -1.45 6.63
CA ASP A 38 -2.52 -2.19 7.89
C ASP A 38 -3.47 -3.40 7.73
N GLY A 39 -3.25 -4.20 6.68
CA GLY A 39 -4.08 -5.36 6.34
C GLY A 39 -3.46 -6.71 6.71
N ILE A 40 -2.15 -6.76 6.97
CA ILE A 40 -1.43 -7.99 7.33
C ILE A 40 -0.38 -7.72 8.42
N ASP A 41 -0.02 -8.78 9.14
CA ASP A 41 0.91 -8.67 10.26
C ASP A 41 2.30 -8.19 9.83
N GLY A 42 2.83 -7.23 10.57
CA GLY A 42 4.14 -6.63 10.41
C GLY A 42 4.23 -5.58 9.30
N LEU A 43 3.25 -5.45 8.40
CA LEU A 43 3.38 -4.59 7.23
C LEU A 43 3.40 -3.10 7.59
N ALA A 44 2.36 -2.59 8.24
CA ALA A 44 2.28 -1.17 8.61
C ALA A 44 3.43 -0.75 9.54
N ALA A 45 3.73 -1.57 10.56
CA ALA A 45 4.83 -1.33 11.48
C ALA A 45 6.20 -1.40 10.80
N GLY A 46 6.43 -2.38 9.92
CA GLY A 46 7.68 -2.51 9.17
C GLY A 46 7.92 -1.34 8.21
N VAL A 47 6.90 -0.98 7.43
CA VAL A 47 6.97 0.15 6.48
C VAL A 47 7.13 1.46 7.25
N GLY A 48 6.43 1.60 8.38
CA GLY A 48 6.58 2.73 9.30
C GLY A 48 8.00 2.86 9.84
N MET A 49 8.60 1.78 10.34
CA MET A 49 9.99 1.77 10.80
C MET A 49 10.96 2.18 9.69
N LEU A 50 10.85 1.59 8.50
CA LEU A 50 11.74 1.90 7.38
C LEU A 50 11.61 3.37 6.94
N THR A 51 10.36 3.86 6.82
CA THR A 51 10.04 5.23 6.47
C THR A 51 10.61 6.23 7.48
N ILE A 52 10.34 6.01 8.76
CA ILE A 52 10.75 6.91 9.83
C ILE A 52 12.28 6.85 10.04
N ALA A 53 12.90 5.68 9.90
CA ALA A 53 14.35 5.54 9.95
C ALA A 53 15.04 6.29 8.80
N ALA A 54 14.47 6.27 7.59
CA ALA A 54 14.98 7.05 6.45
C ALA A 54 14.93 8.57 6.72
N PHE A 55 13.82 9.06 7.28
CA PHE A 55 13.74 10.46 7.72
C PHE A 55 14.70 10.78 8.88
N GLY A 56 14.82 9.87 9.85
CA GLY A 56 15.76 10.01 10.97
C GLY A 56 17.22 10.12 10.49
N ALA A 57 17.61 9.30 9.50
CA ALA A 57 18.93 9.37 8.89
C ALA A 57 19.18 10.72 8.21
N TRP A 58 18.18 11.25 7.50
CA TRP A 58 18.25 12.61 6.95
C TRP A 58 18.43 13.67 8.04
N PHE A 59 17.61 13.63 9.09
CA PHE A 59 17.69 14.59 10.20
C PHE A 59 19.04 14.54 10.92
N LEU A 60 19.65 13.36 11.06
CA LEU A 60 21.03 13.24 11.55
C LEU A 60 22.03 13.91 10.61
N MET A 61 21.92 13.70 9.29
CA MET A 61 22.83 14.29 8.30
C MET A 61 22.81 15.82 8.32
N ILE A 62 21.62 16.41 8.46
CA ILE A 62 21.48 17.87 8.57
C ILE A 62 21.63 18.41 10.00
N ARG A 63 22.01 17.55 10.96
CA ARG A 63 22.23 17.86 12.37
C ARG A 63 20.98 18.38 13.11
N ASP A 64 19.79 18.02 12.65
CA ASP A 64 18.53 18.23 13.37
C ASP A 64 18.31 17.11 14.39
N PHE A 65 19.12 17.13 15.45
CA PHE A 65 19.17 16.04 16.43
C PHE A 65 17.85 15.81 17.18
N ASN A 66 17.03 16.85 17.34
CA ASN A 66 15.73 16.73 18.00
C ASN A 66 14.76 15.86 17.18
N TYR A 67 14.64 16.14 15.88
CA TYR A 67 13.81 15.34 14.99
C TYR A 67 14.40 13.94 14.76
N ALA A 68 15.73 13.82 14.66
CA ALA A 68 16.39 12.52 14.57
C ALA A 68 16.08 11.64 15.79
N ALA A 69 16.27 12.18 17.01
CA ALA A 69 15.96 11.47 18.24
C ALA A 69 14.49 11.04 18.28
N PHE A 70 13.57 11.93 17.91
CA PHE A 70 12.15 11.61 17.86
C PHE A 70 11.85 10.47 16.86
N CYS A 71 12.42 10.50 15.65
CA CYS A 71 12.30 9.40 14.69
C CYS A 71 12.76 8.06 15.29
N TYR A 72 13.95 8.00 15.89
CA TYR A 72 14.48 6.75 16.43
C TYR A 72 13.75 6.26 17.69
N THR A 73 13.17 7.16 18.49
CA THR A 73 12.25 6.77 19.58
C THR A 73 11.01 6.07 19.02
N VAL A 74 10.39 6.62 17.96
CA VAL A 74 9.22 6.00 17.32
C VAL A 74 9.59 4.67 16.66
N VAL A 75 10.75 4.58 16.01
CA VAL A 75 11.27 3.31 15.45
C VAL A 75 11.44 2.26 16.55
N GLY A 76 11.98 2.63 17.72
CA GLY A 76 12.11 1.72 18.86
C GLY A 76 10.75 1.21 19.37
N ALA A 77 9.77 2.10 19.49
CA ALA A 77 8.40 1.71 19.87
C ALA A 77 7.75 0.78 18.85
N LEU A 78 7.92 1.06 17.54
CA LEU A 78 7.41 0.22 16.47
C LEU A 78 8.14 -1.13 16.41
N ALA A 79 9.43 -1.20 16.73
CA ALA A 79 10.17 -2.46 16.77
C ALA A 79 9.64 -3.38 17.88
N ALA A 80 9.37 -2.83 19.06
CA ALA A 80 8.72 -3.56 20.15
C ALA A 80 7.32 -4.04 19.73
N PHE A 81 6.50 -3.15 19.16
CA PHE A 81 5.18 -3.51 18.64
C PHE A 81 5.24 -4.60 17.56
N PHE A 82 6.17 -4.49 16.60
CA PHE A 82 6.36 -5.46 15.52
C PHE A 82 6.62 -6.86 16.07
N GLY A 83 7.43 -6.97 17.14
CA GLY A 83 7.68 -8.23 17.84
C GLY A 83 6.39 -8.90 18.31
N TYR A 84 5.50 -8.16 18.98
CA TYR A 84 4.21 -8.68 19.43
C TYR A 84 3.23 -8.91 18.27
N ASN A 85 3.25 -8.07 17.24
CA ASN A 85 2.33 -8.17 16.12
C ASN A 85 2.63 -9.39 15.23
N VAL A 86 3.92 -9.69 14.98
CA VAL A 86 4.35 -10.79 14.11
C VAL A 86 4.56 -12.08 14.90
N PHE A 87 5.19 -12.02 16.07
CA PHE A 87 5.64 -13.20 16.83
C PHE A 87 4.89 -13.40 18.15
N GLY A 88 3.91 -12.55 18.50
CA GLY A 88 3.26 -12.57 19.81
C GLY A 88 2.38 -13.80 20.08
N GLY A 89 1.99 -14.58 19.07
CA GLY A 89 1.17 -15.78 19.24
C GLY A 89 -0.11 -15.49 20.03
N LYS A 90 -0.19 -15.97 21.28
CA LYS A 90 -1.31 -15.71 22.21
C LYS A 90 -1.35 -14.26 22.73
N ASN A 91 -0.20 -13.59 22.80
CA ASN A 91 -0.06 -12.21 23.25
C ASN A 91 0.03 -11.23 22.06
N LYS A 92 -0.56 -11.60 20.92
CA LYS A 92 -0.51 -10.80 19.70
C LYS A 92 -1.28 -9.51 19.87
N ILE A 93 -0.65 -8.40 19.46
CA ILE A 93 -1.25 -7.07 19.50
C ILE A 93 -1.48 -6.60 18.05
N PHE A 94 -2.68 -6.08 17.78
CA PHE A 94 -3.03 -5.48 16.50
C PHE A 94 -2.86 -3.96 16.57
N LEU A 95 -2.44 -3.35 15.46
CA LEU A 95 -2.23 -1.91 15.40
C LEU A 95 -3.58 -1.18 15.45
N GLY A 96 -4.54 -1.68 14.67
CA GLY A 96 -5.90 -1.17 14.60
C GLY A 96 -5.97 0.21 13.91
N ASP A 97 -7.19 0.69 13.70
CA ASP A 97 -7.41 1.97 13.03
C ASP A 97 -6.74 3.12 13.77
N THR A 98 -6.88 3.18 15.10
CA THR A 98 -6.26 4.24 15.90
C THR A 98 -4.73 4.24 15.74
N GLY A 99 -4.09 3.08 15.82
CA GLY A 99 -2.63 2.98 15.69
C GLY A 99 -2.13 3.35 14.31
N SER A 100 -2.80 2.88 13.25
CA SER A 100 -2.41 3.15 11.87
C SER A 100 -2.64 4.61 11.47
N LEU A 101 -3.71 5.25 11.95
CA LEU A 101 -3.96 6.68 11.73
C LEU A 101 -2.94 7.57 12.47
N ILE A 102 -2.60 7.24 13.72
CA ILE A 102 -1.55 7.95 14.47
C ILE A 102 -0.20 7.78 13.79
N LEU A 103 0.15 6.56 13.37
CA LEU A 103 1.38 6.30 12.64
C LEU A 103 1.45 7.12 11.35
N GLY A 104 0.39 7.13 10.56
CA GLY A 104 0.30 7.96 9.35
C GLY A 104 0.42 9.46 9.64
N MET A 105 -0.14 9.95 10.75
CA MET A 105 0.02 11.35 11.17
C MET A 105 1.48 11.67 11.49
N ILE A 106 2.16 10.83 12.28
CA ILE A 106 3.59 10.99 12.62
C ILE A 106 4.45 11.01 11.35
N VAL A 107 4.21 10.06 10.44
CA VAL A 107 4.91 10.02 9.15
C VAL A 107 4.66 11.28 8.32
N SER A 108 3.44 11.82 8.33
CA SER A 108 3.10 13.06 7.64
C SER A 108 3.90 14.26 8.18
N VAL A 109 4.03 14.36 9.51
CA VAL A 109 4.83 15.40 10.17
C VAL A 109 6.30 15.31 9.75
N PHE A 110 6.90 14.11 9.80
CA PHE A 110 8.29 13.91 9.38
C PHE A 110 8.49 14.18 7.88
N THR A 111 7.53 13.80 7.04
CA THR A 111 7.56 14.07 5.60
C THR A 111 7.62 15.58 5.33
N VAL A 112 6.77 16.37 5.98
CA VAL A 112 6.77 17.83 5.81
C VAL A 112 8.05 18.44 6.36
N ARG A 113 8.54 17.98 7.53
CA ARG A 113 9.82 18.47 8.07
C ARG A 113 10.99 18.14 7.15
N PHE A 114 11.01 16.95 6.56
CA PHE A 114 12.01 16.54 5.56
C PHE A 114 11.99 17.47 4.34
N LEU A 115 10.82 17.70 3.74
CA LEU A 115 10.68 18.58 2.58
C LEU A 115 11.15 20.01 2.87
N GLU A 116 10.72 20.59 4.00
CA GLU A 116 11.06 21.97 4.35
C GLU A 116 12.53 22.13 4.77
N SER A 117 13.07 21.18 5.53
CA SER A 117 14.48 21.24 5.93
C SER A 117 15.43 21.09 4.75
N SER A 118 15.02 20.38 3.68
CA SER A 118 15.82 20.23 2.47
C SER A 118 16.01 21.52 1.66
N LEU A 119 15.09 22.49 1.78
CA LEU A 119 15.19 23.78 1.09
C LEU A 119 16.29 24.67 1.65
N SER A 120 16.66 24.49 2.92
CA SER A 120 17.63 25.35 3.63
C SER A 120 18.88 24.59 4.09
N ALA A 121 19.00 23.31 3.74
CA ALA A 121 20.11 22.48 4.16
C ALA A 121 21.38 22.81 3.36
N THR A 122 22.32 23.50 4.00
CA THR A 122 23.63 23.84 3.41
C THR A 122 24.50 22.62 3.08
N ALA A 123 24.21 21.48 3.70
CA ALA A 123 24.94 20.22 3.50
C ALA A 123 24.56 19.49 2.20
N VAL A 124 23.64 20.03 1.40
CA VAL A 124 23.04 19.34 0.26
C VAL A 124 23.17 20.20 -0.99
N PRO A 125 23.54 19.64 -2.16
CA PRO A 125 23.65 20.42 -3.38
C PRO A 125 22.33 21.08 -3.78
N ASP A 126 22.43 22.24 -4.40
CA ASP A 126 21.28 22.92 -5.02
C ASP A 126 20.55 21.96 -5.98
N GLY A 127 19.21 21.95 -5.89
CA GLY A 127 18.37 21.08 -6.72
C GLY A 127 18.23 19.64 -6.23
N PHE A 128 18.52 19.36 -4.96
CA PHE A 128 18.23 18.07 -4.34
C PHE A 128 16.74 17.69 -4.52
N PRO A 129 16.42 16.51 -5.09
CA PRO A 129 15.04 16.18 -5.48
C PRO A 129 14.25 15.64 -4.28
N SER A 130 14.13 16.43 -3.21
CA SER A 130 13.47 15.99 -1.97
C SER A 130 12.04 15.49 -2.18
N PRO A 131 11.16 16.08 -3.01
CA PRO A 131 9.81 15.52 -3.19
C PRO A 131 9.82 14.13 -3.84
N ALA A 132 10.74 13.88 -4.78
CA ALA A 132 10.87 12.56 -5.40
C ALA A 132 11.44 11.51 -4.42
N ILE A 133 12.37 11.91 -3.56
CA ILE A 133 12.92 11.04 -2.52
C ILE A 133 11.86 10.77 -1.44
N ALA A 134 11.10 11.76 -0.99
CA ALA A 134 9.99 11.58 -0.07
C ALA A 134 8.95 10.61 -0.63
N PHE A 135 8.61 10.75 -1.91
CA PHE A 135 7.71 9.82 -2.60
C PHE A 135 8.26 8.38 -2.63
N ALA A 136 9.58 8.22 -2.84
CA ALA A 136 10.24 6.91 -2.81
C ALA A 136 10.26 6.27 -1.41
N ILE A 137 10.45 7.08 -0.37
CA ILE A 137 10.37 6.64 1.03
C ILE A 137 8.95 6.12 1.32
N LEU A 138 7.93 6.87 0.88
CA LEU A 138 6.52 6.55 1.07
C LEU A 138 5.93 5.65 -0.02
N ILE A 139 6.76 4.97 -0.82
CA ILE A 139 6.30 4.38 -2.08
C ILE A 139 5.20 3.35 -1.89
N VAL A 140 5.23 2.59 -0.79
CA VAL A 140 4.25 1.54 -0.50
C VAL A 140 2.85 2.12 -0.27
N PRO A 141 2.62 2.99 0.73
CA PRO A 141 1.30 3.60 0.91
C PRO A 141 0.88 4.49 -0.27
N MET A 142 1.82 5.13 -0.98
CA MET A 142 1.51 6.00 -2.12
C MET A 142 1.08 5.20 -3.35
N ILE A 143 1.86 4.21 -3.79
CA ILE A 143 1.56 3.46 -5.01
C ILE A 143 0.31 2.60 -4.83
N ASP A 144 0.10 2.01 -3.65
CA ASP A 144 -1.08 1.20 -3.40
C ASP A 144 -2.35 2.07 -3.45
N THR A 145 -2.32 3.25 -2.85
CA THR A 145 -3.43 4.23 -2.91
C THR A 145 -3.65 4.76 -4.33
N LEU A 146 -2.60 5.22 -5.02
CA LEU A 146 -2.68 5.77 -6.38
C LEU A 146 -3.16 4.72 -7.39
N ARG A 147 -2.68 3.49 -7.28
CA ARG A 147 -3.07 2.38 -8.16
C ARG A 147 -4.55 2.07 -7.99
N VAL A 148 -5.01 1.91 -6.75
CA VAL A 148 -6.42 1.61 -6.45
C VAL A 148 -7.32 2.75 -6.92
N PHE A 149 -6.95 4.01 -6.67
CA PHE A 149 -7.71 5.17 -7.12
C PHE A 149 -7.80 5.23 -8.65
N THR A 150 -6.67 5.03 -9.34
CA THR A 150 -6.62 5.05 -10.82
C THR A 150 -7.49 3.96 -11.42
N VAL A 151 -7.39 2.72 -10.92
CA VAL A 151 -8.20 1.60 -11.42
C VAL A 151 -9.70 1.85 -11.21
N ARG A 152 -10.09 2.45 -10.08
CA ARG A 152 -11.49 2.79 -9.79
C ARG A 152 -12.03 3.88 -10.71
N ILE A 153 -11.27 4.96 -10.90
CA ILE A 153 -11.63 6.06 -11.79
C ILE A 153 -11.81 5.54 -13.23
N LEU A 154 -10.87 4.71 -13.71
CA LEU A 154 -10.98 4.08 -15.04
C LEU A 154 -12.17 3.12 -15.16
N ALA A 155 -12.63 2.54 -14.04
CA ALA A 155 -13.83 1.71 -13.97
C ALA A 155 -15.12 2.50 -13.70
N GLY A 156 -15.08 3.83 -13.67
CA GLY A 156 -16.23 4.69 -13.39
C GLY A 156 -16.76 4.60 -11.94
N LYS A 157 -15.97 4.03 -11.01
CA LYS A 157 -16.31 3.90 -9.59
C LYS A 157 -15.71 5.04 -8.79
N SER A 158 -16.38 5.41 -7.69
CA SER A 158 -15.83 6.41 -6.77
C SER A 158 -14.47 5.95 -6.22
N PRO A 159 -13.45 6.82 -6.17
CA PRO A 159 -12.15 6.48 -5.60
C PRO A 159 -12.21 6.17 -4.11
N PHE A 160 -13.32 6.45 -3.41
CA PHE A 160 -13.48 6.28 -1.96
C PHE A 160 -14.20 5.00 -1.53
N THR A 161 -14.71 4.17 -2.45
CA THR A 161 -15.37 2.89 -2.10
C THR A 161 -14.34 1.85 -1.62
N PRO A 162 -14.56 1.06 -0.54
CA PRO A 162 -13.62 0.03 -0.09
C PRO A 162 -13.30 -1.01 -1.18
N ASP A 163 -12.05 -1.49 -1.26
CA ASP A 163 -11.62 -2.54 -2.21
C ASP A 163 -10.55 -3.44 -1.57
N ARG A 164 -10.45 -4.68 -2.07
CA ARG A 164 -9.50 -5.72 -1.61
C ARG A 164 -8.34 -5.94 -2.59
N SER A 165 -8.11 -5.02 -3.53
CA SER A 165 -7.13 -5.21 -4.61
C SER A 165 -5.68 -4.77 -4.28
N HIS A 166 -5.41 -4.53 -3.00
CA HIS A 166 -4.11 -4.14 -2.45
C HIS A 166 -3.03 -5.19 -2.70
N ILE A 167 -1.76 -4.75 -2.77
CA ILE A 167 -0.62 -5.62 -3.12
C ILE A 167 -0.49 -6.81 -2.17
N HIS A 168 -0.69 -6.58 -0.86
CA HIS A 168 -0.57 -7.63 0.15
C HIS A 168 -1.61 -8.74 -0.03
N HIS A 169 -2.86 -8.41 -0.39
CA HIS A 169 -3.89 -9.42 -0.68
C HIS A 169 -3.51 -10.31 -1.86
N LYS A 170 -2.90 -9.74 -2.90
CA LYS A 170 -2.44 -10.52 -4.05
C LYS A 170 -1.31 -11.48 -3.71
N LEU A 171 -0.39 -11.08 -2.83
CA LEU A 171 0.67 -11.96 -2.33
C LEU A 171 0.07 -13.11 -1.51
N LEU A 172 -0.93 -12.84 -0.66
CA LEU A 172 -1.63 -13.90 0.07
C LEU A 172 -2.34 -14.87 -0.86
N LEU A 173 -3.00 -14.38 -1.92
CA LEU A 173 -3.65 -15.22 -2.93
C LEU A 173 -2.66 -16.09 -3.72
N LEU A 174 -1.41 -15.67 -3.84
CA LEU A 174 -0.32 -16.48 -4.41
C LEU A 174 0.20 -17.56 -3.45
N GLY A 175 -0.26 -17.58 -2.20
CA GLY A 175 0.11 -18.55 -1.18
C GLY A 175 1.24 -18.10 -0.25
N PHE A 176 1.65 -16.82 -0.29
CA PHE A 176 2.62 -16.29 0.67
C PHE A 176 1.97 -16.10 2.05
N THR A 177 2.77 -16.27 3.11
CA THR A 177 2.34 -15.93 4.48
C THR A 177 2.34 -14.41 4.71
N HIS A 178 1.75 -13.97 5.82
CA HIS A 178 1.80 -12.55 6.23
C HIS A 178 3.25 -12.05 6.31
N LEU A 179 4.12 -12.77 7.02
CA LEU A 179 5.53 -12.39 7.17
C LEU A 179 6.27 -12.37 5.84
N GLN A 180 6.08 -13.38 4.98
CA GLN A 180 6.69 -13.40 3.65
C GLN A 180 6.26 -12.20 2.80
N SER A 181 4.96 -11.89 2.79
CA SER A 181 4.41 -10.76 2.07
C SER A 181 4.98 -9.44 2.59
N THR A 182 5.06 -9.28 3.91
CA THR A 182 5.68 -8.13 4.57
C THR A 182 7.15 -7.97 4.17
N ILE A 183 7.96 -9.04 4.23
CA ILE A 183 9.39 -8.99 3.83
C ILE A 183 9.54 -8.60 2.36
N ILE A 184 8.74 -9.17 1.45
CA ILE A 184 8.77 -8.82 0.02
C ILE A 184 8.47 -7.34 -0.19
N ILE A 185 7.44 -6.81 0.48
CA ILE A 185 7.05 -5.40 0.35
C ILE A 185 8.11 -4.47 0.96
N LEU A 186 8.73 -4.85 2.08
CA LEU A 186 9.84 -4.09 2.67
C LEU A 186 11.08 -4.08 1.78
N ALA A 187 11.42 -5.22 1.17
CA ALA A 187 12.53 -5.31 0.23
C ALA A 187 12.26 -4.42 -1.01
N PHE A 188 11.03 -4.43 -1.52
CA PHE A 188 10.60 -3.50 -2.57
C PHE A 188 10.76 -2.03 -2.12
N ASN A 189 10.23 -1.65 -0.95
CA ASN A 189 10.33 -0.28 -0.45
C ASN A 189 11.79 0.18 -0.31
N LEU A 190 12.64 -0.65 0.29
CA LEU A 190 14.07 -0.37 0.46
C LEU A 190 14.78 -0.23 -0.90
N THR A 191 14.44 -1.08 -1.88
CA THR A 191 14.99 -1.00 -3.24
C THR A 191 14.62 0.33 -3.90
N MET A 192 13.37 0.78 -3.77
CA MET A 192 12.94 2.05 -4.33
C MET A 192 13.61 3.26 -3.65
N ILE A 193 13.79 3.21 -2.33
CA ILE A 193 14.56 4.23 -1.59
C ILE A 193 16.01 4.27 -2.10
N GLY A 194 16.67 3.10 -2.18
CA GLY A 194 18.04 2.98 -2.66
C GLY A 194 18.20 3.49 -4.09
N LEU A 195 17.27 3.16 -4.99
CA LEU A 195 17.24 3.66 -6.36
C LEU A 195 17.08 5.18 -6.39
N ALA A 196 16.17 5.75 -5.59
CA ALA A 196 15.95 7.19 -5.52
C ALA A 196 17.18 7.96 -5.04
N VAL A 197 17.83 7.45 -3.97
CA VAL A 197 19.05 8.04 -3.42
C VAL A 197 20.23 7.91 -4.39
N SER A 198 20.33 6.80 -5.13
CA SER A 198 21.40 6.58 -6.12
C SER A 198 21.25 7.50 -7.33
N LEU A 199 20.02 7.76 -7.77
CA LEU A 199 19.70 8.60 -8.92
C LEU A 199 19.36 10.05 -8.53
N ARG A 200 19.68 10.47 -7.31
CA ARG A 200 19.35 11.81 -6.78
C ARG A 200 19.87 12.98 -7.64
N HIS A 201 20.89 12.75 -8.46
CA HIS A 201 21.48 13.77 -9.32
C HIS A 201 20.68 14.04 -10.60
N PHE A 202 19.65 13.24 -10.91
CA PHE A 202 18.91 13.34 -12.17
C PHE A 202 17.85 14.46 -12.16
N GLY A 203 17.63 15.10 -11.01
CA GLY A 203 16.58 16.09 -10.80
C GLY A 203 15.20 15.44 -10.62
N ILE A 204 14.28 16.24 -10.10
CA ILE A 204 12.98 15.77 -9.59
C ILE A 204 12.12 15.06 -10.65
N VAL A 205 11.96 15.66 -11.84
CA VAL A 205 11.06 15.16 -12.89
C VAL A 205 11.56 13.82 -13.45
N ARG A 206 12.85 13.74 -13.79
CA ARG A 206 13.46 12.51 -14.32
C ARG A 206 13.42 11.38 -13.31
N LEU A 207 13.65 11.70 -12.04
CA LEU A 207 13.60 10.71 -10.97
C LEU A 207 12.18 10.14 -10.80
N LEU A 208 11.15 10.98 -10.80
CA LEU A 208 9.75 10.52 -10.76
C LEU A 208 9.35 9.70 -11.99
N MET A 209 9.83 10.07 -13.18
CA MET A 209 9.61 9.30 -14.42
C MET A 209 10.23 7.90 -14.38
N VAL A 210 11.23 7.65 -13.53
CA VAL A 210 11.79 6.31 -13.31
C VAL A 210 11.05 5.60 -12.17
N ILE A 211 10.90 6.26 -11.02
CA ILE A 211 10.36 5.64 -9.80
C ILE A 211 8.91 5.19 -9.99
N ILE A 212 8.04 6.04 -10.56
CA ILE A 212 6.62 5.73 -10.67
C ILE A 212 6.40 4.52 -11.59
N PRO A 213 6.90 4.48 -12.84
CA PRO A 213 6.68 3.33 -13.72
C PRO A 213 7.31 2.04 -13.19
N VAL A 214 8.52 2.10 -12.63
CA VAL A 214 9.16 0.91 -12.03
C VAL A 214 8.32 0.39 -10.85
N SER A 215 7.81 1.27 -10.00
CA SER A 215 6.94 0.88 -8.89
C SER A 215 5.65 0.24 -9.38
N VAL A 216 4.99 0.86 -10.36
CA VAL A 216 3.74 0.33 -10.94
C VAL A 216 3.99 -1.03 -11.58
N PHE A 217 5.09 -1.18 -12.32
CA PHE A 217 5.49 -2.45 -12.93
C PHE A 217 5.69 -3.53 -11.87
N LEU A 218 6.57 -3.30 -10.89
CA LEU A 218 6.89 -4.28 -9.86
C LEU A 218 5.68 -4.67 -9.01
N THR A 219 4.84 -3.70 -8.62
CA THR A 219 3.61 -3.96 -7.85
C THR A 219 2.50 -4.64 -8.65
N SER A 220 2.57 -4.60 -9.99
CA SER A 220 1.64 -5.33 -10.86
C SER A 220 1.98 -6.81 -11.01
N LEU A 221 3.24 -7.22 -10.77
CA LEU A 221 3.73 -8.59 -10.96
C LEU A 221 2.92 -9.64 -10.19
N PRO A 222 2.60 -9.48 -8.88
CA PRO A 222 1.83 -10.49 -8.16
C PRO A 222 0.46 -10.77 -8.82
N GLY A 223 -0.21 -9.73 -9.31
CA GLY A 223 -1.48 -9.88 -10.01
C GLY A 223 -1.35 -10.58 -11.36
N LEU A 224 -0.25 -10.33 -12.08
CA LEU A 224 0.04 -10.98 -13.35
C LEU A 224 0.35 -12.48 -13.15
N PHE A 225 1.20 -12.81 -12.17
CA PHE A 225 1.49 -14.20 -11.82
C PHE A 225 0.25 -14.98 -11.39
N PHE A 226 -0.64 -14.34 -10.62
CA PHE A 226 -1.91 -14.96 -10.23
C PHE A 226 -2.76 -15.33 -11.45
N ARG A 227 -2.90 -14.42 -12.41
CA ARG A 227 -3.63 -14.67 -13.66
C ARG A 227 -3.02 -15.81 -14.48
N PHE A 228 -1.69 -15.88 -14.57
CA PHE A 228 -1.02 -16.99 -15.27
C PHE A 228 -1.28 -18.33 -14.59
N ARG A 229 -1.18 -18.39 -13.25
CA ARG A 229 -1.42 -19.62 -12.49
C ARG A 229 -2.84 -20.14 -12.64
N VAL A 230 -3.83 -19.24 -12.59
CA VAL A 230 -5.23 -19.59 -12.82
C VAL A 230 -5.45 -20.13 -14.23
N ARG A 231 -4.86 -19.49 -15.25
CA ARG A 231 -4.98 -19.93 -16.65
C ARG A 231 -4.39 -21.32 -16.88
N GLU A 232 -3.26 -21.63 -16.24
CA GLU A 232 -2.61 -22.95 -16.32
C GLU A 232 -3.50 -24.05 -15.70
N VAL A 233 -4.07 -23.79 -14.52
CA VAL A 233 -5.00 -24.72 -13.86
C VAL A 233 -6.25 -24.97 -14.71
N ILE A 234 -6.85 -23.92 -15.28
CA ILE A 234 -7.99 -24.05 -16.19
C ILE A 234 -7.62 -24.85 -17.44
N GLY A 235 -6.43 -24.60 -18.01
CA GLY A 235 -5.93 -25.34 -19.17
C GLY A 235 -5.78 -26.84 -18.90
N HIS A 236 -5.22 -27.20 -17.76
CA HIS A 236 -5.11 -28.61 -17.33
C HIS A 236 -6.46 -29.27 -17.07
N LEU A 237 -7.40 -28.57 -16.43
CA LEU A 237 -8.76 -29.09 -16.22
C LEU A 237 -9.50 -29.25 -17.56
N GLY A 238 -9.27 -28.35 -18.51
CA GLY A 238 -9.76 -28.45 -19.88
C GLY A 238 -9.23 -29.64 -20.65
N SER A 239 -7.96 -30.01 -20.46
CA SER A 239 -7.36 -31.17 -21.12
C SER A 239 -7.82 -32.52 -20.54
N LEU A 240 -8.34 -32.54 -19.31
CA LEU A 240 -8.87 -33.74 -18.67
C LEU A 240 -10.31 -34.09 -19.11
N GLY A 241 -10.86 -33.41 -20.11
CA GLY A 241 -12.15 -33.75 -20.73
C GLY A 241 -13.39 -33.42 -19.89
N ASN A 242 -13.22 -32.99 -18.63
CA ASN A 242 -14.34 -32.73 -17.72
C ASN A 242 -14.84 -31.28 -17.83
N LYS A 243 -15.72 -31.03 -18.83
CA LYS A 243 -16.26 -29.69 -19.12
C LYS A 243 -17.16 -29.10 -18.03
N SER A 244 -17.64 -29.90 -17.09
CA SER A 244 -18.56 -29.47 -16.02
C SER A 244 -17.90 -28.52 -15.00
N TRP A 245 -16.58 -28.61 -14.80
CA TRP A 245 -15.82 -27.75 -13.87
C TRP A 245 -15.23 -26.50 -14.53
N ILE A 246 -15.19 -26.45 -15.86
CA ILE A 246 -14.66 -25.32 -16.62
C ILE A 246 -15.64 -24.15 -16.56
N VAL A 247 -16.94 -24.44 -16.51
CA VAL A 247 -18.00 -23.42 -16.54
C VAL A 247 -18.01 -22.58 -15.26
N PRO A 248 -18.00 -23.10 -14.02
CA PRO A 248 -18.00 -22.23 -12.82
C PRO A 248 -16.77 -21.30 -12.76
N ILE A 249 -15.61 -21.82 -13.17
CA ILE A 249 -14.34 -21.09 -13.10
C ILE A 249 -14.26 -20.01 -14.19
N THR A 250 -14.68 -20.29 -15.43
CA THR A 250 -14.65 -19.29 -16.51
C THR A 250 -15.85 -18.33 -16.51
N PHE A 251 -17.02 -18.78 -16.05
CA PHE A 251 -18.25 -17.98 -16.00
C PHE A 251 -18.14 -16.88 -14.92
N ASN A 252 -17.46 -17.14 -13.80
CA ASN A 252 -17.22 -16.12 -12.77
C ASN A 252 -16.20 -15.04 -13.24
N TYR A 253 -15.20 -15.41 -14.06
CA TYR A 253 -14.28 -14.44 -14.67
C TYR A 253 -14.94 -13.58 -15.77
N SER A 254 -15.87 -14.13 -16.56
CA SER A 254 -16.60 -13.38 -17.58
C SER A 254 -17.62 -12.40 -16.95
N LEU A 255 -18.32 -12.83 -15.89
CA LEU A 255 -19.25 -11.99 -15.11
C LEU A 255 -18.54 -10.92 -14.26
N MET A 256 -17.27 -11.10 -13.89
CA MET A 256 -16.45 -10.07 -13.24
C MET A 256 -16.26 -8.81 -14.11
N SER A 257 -16.36 -8.93 -15.43
CA SER A 257 -16.38 -7.77 -16.34
C SER A 257 -17.76 -7.09 -16.44
N HIS A 258 -18.81 -7.70 -15.88
CA HIS A 258 -20.22 -7.29 -16.03
C HIS A 258 -20.98 -7.09 -14.71
N TYR A 259 -20.43 -7.41 -13.54
CA TYR A 259 -21.05 -7.10 -12.24
C TYR A 259 -20.91 -5.60 -11.91
N ARG A 260 -21.83 -4.84 -12.50
CA ARG A 260 -22.23 -3.48 -12.13
C ARG A 260 -22.84 -3.48 -10.72
N GLY A 261 -22.72 -2.32 -10.09
CA GLY A 261 -22.86 -2.12 -8.66
C GLY A 261 -24.17 -2.56 -8.02
N THR A 262 -24.05 -2.93 -6.75
CA THR A 262 -25.02 -2.58 -5.72
C THR A 262 -24.26 -2.22 -4.44
N SER A 263 -24.55 -1.03 -3.95
CA SER A 263 -24.06 -0.41 -2.72
C SER A 263 -24.55 -1.17 -1.48
N TYR A 264 -23.72 -1.30 -0.44
CA TYR A 264 -24.19 -1.69 0.90
C TYR A 264 -24.36 -0.45 1.78
N PRO A 265 -25.49 -0.29 2.48
CA PRO A 265 -25.65 0.75 3.49
C PRO A 265 -24.96 0.37 4.80
N SER A 266 -24.44 1.39 5.47
CA SER A 266 -23.84 1.38 6.80
C SER A 266 -24.79 0.87 7.88
N ALA A 267 -24.38 -0.12 8.66
CA ALA A 267 -25.15 -0.66 9.79
C ALA A 267 -24.92 0.16 11.07
N GLY A 268 -25.93 0.96 11.44
CA GLY A 268 -26.18 1.40 12.81
C GLY A 268 -27.19 0.47 13.50
N HIS A 269 -27.11 0.35 14.82
CA HIS A 269 -27.99 -0.44 15.68
C HIS A 269 -29.47 -0.08 15.55
N SER A 270 -30.36 -1.08 15.47
CA SER A 270 -31.43 -1.38 16.45
C SER A 270 -32.56 -2.25 15.83
N GLY A 271 -32.97 -3.28 16.58
CA GLY A 271 -34.38 -3.70 16.73
C GLY A 271 -35.10 -4.44 15.58
N PHE A 272 -35.65 -5.59 15.95
CA PHE A 272 -36.77 -6.34 15.36
C PHE A 272 -36.49 -7.24 14.14
N GLY A 273 -36.94 -8.49 14.30
CA GLY A 273 -36.75 -9.57 13.35
C GLY A 273 -37.73 -9.52 12.19
N GLU A 274 -37.22 -9.93 11.04
CA GLU A 274 -37.96 -10.46 9.90
C GLU A 274 -36.99 -11.40 9.16
N GLU A 275 -37.40 -12.65 8.97
CA GLU A 275 -36.71 -13.63 8.13
C GLU A 275 -36.74 -13.14 6.68
N HIS A 276 -35.57 -12.77 6.13
CA HIS A 276 -35.39 -12.61 4.69
C HIS A 276 -34.11 -13.31 4.23
N ASP A 277 -34.33 -14.15 3.22
CA ASP A 277 -33.42 -15.03 2.49
C ASP A 277 -32.05 -14.37 2.20
N GLN A 278 -30.99 -14.91 2.79
CA GLN A 278 -29.62 -14.42 2.63
C GLN A 278 -29.08 -14.84 1.26
N GLY A 279 -29.20 -13.95 0.27
CA GLY A 279 -28.39 -14.01 -0.94
C GLY A 279 -26.91 -13.96 -0.58
N SER A 280 -26.23 -15.10 -0.74
CA SER A 280 -24.81 -15.27 -0.44
C SER A 280 -23.97 -14.38 -1.35
N ASN A 281 -23.46 -13.27 -0.82
CA ASN A 281 -22.50 -12.42 -1.52
C ASN A 281 -21.11 -13.09 -1.44
N VAL A 282 -20.84 -13.97 -2.40
CA VAL A 282 -19.62 -14.77 -2.48
C VAL A 282 -18.50 -13.96 -3.14
N ASP A 283 -17.42 -13.73 -2.41
CA ASP A 283 -16.18 -13.17 -2.92
C ASP A 283 -15.59 -14.13 -4.00
N PRO A 284 -15.52 -13.73 -5.28
CA PRO A 284 -15.17 -14.63 -6.38
C PRO A 284 -13.75 -15.21 -6.26
N ASP A 285 -12.82 -14.44 -5.68
CA ASP A 285 -11.44 -14.89 -5.46
C ASP A 285 -11.40 -15.96 -4.36
N ARG A 286 -12.28 -15.85 -3.34
CA ARG A 286 -12.47 -16.89 -2.32
C ARG A 286 -13.11 -18.16 -2.91
N GLU A 287 -14.03 -18.02 -3.86
CA GLU A 287 -14.68 -19.18 -4.48
C GLU A 287 -13.70 -19.97 -5.35
N LEU A 288 -12.87 -19.27 -6.13
CA LEU A 288 -11.76 -19.83 -6.89
C LEU A 288 -10.72 -20.51 -5.98
N LEU A 289 -10.36 -19.87 -4.87
CA LEU A 289 -9.45 -20.44 -3.89
C LEU A 289 -10.05 -21.69 -3.23
N ASN A 290 -11.34 -21.66 -2.88
CA ASN A 290 -12.03 -22.81 -2.28
C ASN A 290 -12.16 -23.97 -3.27
N ALA A 291 -12.44 -23.71 -4.54
CA ALA A 291 -12.44 -24.71 -5.60
C ALA A 291 -11.05 -25.33 -5.78
N PHE A 292 -10.00 -24.49 -5.78
CA PHE A 292 -8.62 -24.94 -5.85
C PHE A 292 -8.21 -25.81 -4.65
N LEU A 293 -8.55 -25.40 -3.42
CA LEU A 293 -8.23 -26.15 -2.21
C LEU A 293 -8.96 -27.49 -2.14
N ARG A 294 -10.22 -27.57 -2.61
CA ARG A 294 -10.96 -28.85 -2.72
C ARG A 294 -10.29 -29.81 -3.71
N SER A 295 -9.86 -29.31 -4.86
CA SER A 295 -9.15 -30.13 -5.88
C SER A 295 -7.79 -30.68 -5.41
N ARG A 296 -7.23 -30.12 -4.34
CA ARG A 296 -5.98 -30.58 -3.73
C ARG A 296 -6.22 -31.64 -2.66
N LYS A 297 -7.38 -31.59 -1.99
CA LYS A 297 -7.80 -32.58 -0.98
C LYS A 297 -8.16 -33.91 -1.62
N GLU A 298 -8.84 -33.88 -2.76
CA GLU A 298 -9.14 -35.07 -3.59
C GLU A 298 -7.92 -35.74 -4.23
N ARG A 299 -6.73 -35.13 -4.13
CA ARG A 299 -5.45 -35.69 -4.60
C ARG A 299 -4.68 -36.44 -3.52
N LEU A 300 -5.15 -36.38 -2.27
CA LEU A 300 -4.51 -37.00 -1.10
C LEU A 300 -5.30 -38.18 -0.53
N ASP A 301 -6.48 -38.46 -1.10
CA ASP A 301 -7.29 -39.66 -0.88
C ASP A 301 -7.25 -40.54 -2.14
#